data_AF-A0AAN9DE52-F1
#
_entry.id   AF-A0AAN9DE52-F1
#
_cell.length_a   1.000
_cell.length_b   1.000
_cell.length_c   1.000
_cell.angle_alpha   90.00
_cell.angle_beta   90.00
_cell.angle_gamma   90.00
#
_symmetry.space_group_name_H-M   'P 1'
#
loop_
_entity.id
_entity.type
_entity.pdbx_description
1 polymer ?
#
loop_
_entity_poly.entity_id
_entity_poly.type
_entity_poly.pdbx_seq_one_letter_code
_entity_poly.pdbx_strand_id
1 'polypeptide(L)'
;MGCCFSSDSETSEQNDEVRPLIPDPNLDRKPTNGSERNADSLTSNRTDEQALLTGILQRTALNIIDVSAVDSQGMEQHEYMDKARQYSTKLEVLSRTLSQKKPVPLPSLTSQPHQVLAADLVPYADVQQVSKIAAYAYSAISQIKVDAKEELVVQFAIP
;
A
#
# COMPACT_ATOMS: atom_id res chain seq x y z
N MET A 1 13.13 11.24 -4.10
CA MET A 1 12.21 11.13 -5.25
C MET A 1 12.31 9.71 -5.79
N GLY A 2 11.59 8.77 -5.18
CA GLY A 2 11.59 7.37 -5.60
C GLY A 2 10.45 7.13 -6.56
N CYS A 3 10.77 6.84 -7.83
CA CYS A 3 9.78 6.52 -8.85
C CYS A 3 9.45 5.03 -8.81
N CYS A 4 8.20 4.69 -8.49
CA CYS A 4 7.65 3.36 -8.68
C CYS A 4 7.03 3.29 -10.07
N PHE A 5 7.51 2.36 -10.91
CA PHE A 5 6.83 1.95 -12.14
C PHE A 5 5.90 0.79 -11.80
N SER A 6 4.59 1.01 -11.89
CA SER A 6 3.59 -0.04 -12.04
C SER A 6 2.85 0.23 -13.33
N SER A 7 3.22 -0.50 -14.37
CA SER A 7 2.38 -0.68 -15.54
C SER A 7 1.34 -1.73 -15.20
N ASP A 8 0.08 -1.33 -15.02
CA ASP A 8 -1.04 -2.25 -15.13
C ASP A 8 -2.11 -1.64 -16.04
N SER A 9 -2.49 -2.46 -16.99
CA SER A 9 -3.45 -2.26 -18.06
C SER A 9 -4.86 -1.94 -17.54
N GLU A 10 -5.45 -0.93 -18.16
CA GLU A 10 -6.88 -0.58 -18.12
C GLU A 10 -7.77 -1.83 -18.24
N THR A 11 -8.66 -2.05 -17.26
CA THR A 11 -9.98 -2.64 -17.54
C THR A 11 -10.98 -2.31 -16.41
N SER A 12 -11.99 -1.55 -16.82
CA SER A 12 -13.37 -1.57 -16.32
C SER A 12 -13.68 -0.84 -15.01
N GLU A 13 -14.34 0.30 -15.21
CA GLU A 13 -15.16 1.04 -14.26
C GLU A 13 -16.16 0.12 -13.54
N GLN A 14 -16.04 0.01 -12.21
CA GLN A 14 -17.19 -0.26 -11.34
C GLN A 14 -17.05 0.57 -10.07
N ASN A 15 -17.99 1.50 -9.94
CA ASN A 15 -18.19 2.40 -8.82
C ASN A 15 -18.42 1.60 -7.53
N ASP A 16 -17.37 1.52 -6.70
CA ASP A 16 -17.32 0.77 -5.44
C ASP A 16 -17.50 1.66 -4.18
N GLU A 17 -17.97 2.91 -4.32
CA GLU A 17 -18.04 3.86 -3.20
C GLU A 17 -19.27 3.70 -2.28
N VAL A 18 -20.18 2.75 -2.54
CA VAL A 18 -21.39 2.56 -1.70
C VAL A 18 -21.64 1.10 -1.34
N ARG A 19 -20.59 0.29 -1.18
CA ARG A 19 -20.73 -1.04 -0.57
C ARG A 19 -20.56 -0.92 0.94
N PRO A 20 -21.61 -1.12 1.76
CA PRO A 20 -21.47 -1.17 3.20
C PRO A 20 -20.47 -2.28 3.57
N LEU A 21 -19.50 -1.95 4.42
CA LEU A 21 -18.47 -2.88 4.90
C LEU A 21 -19.03 -3.99 5.80
N ILE A 22 -20.34 -4.01 6.04
CA ILE A 22 -21.04 -4.94 6.92
C ILE A 22 -22.20 -5.56 6.14
N PRO A 23 -22.18 -6.88 5.85
CA PRO A 23 -23.34 -7.58 5.32
C PRO A 23 -24.48 -7.59 6.34
N ASP A 24 -25.69 -7.21 5.91
CA ASP A 24 -26.89 -7.18 6.74
C ASP A 24 -27.29 -8.60 7.20
N PRO A 25 -27.40 -8.91 8.51
CA PRO A 25 -27.54 -10.29 9.00
C PRO A 25 -28.95 -10.90 8.82
N ASN A 26 -29.87 -10.24 8.12
CA ASN A 26 -31.30 -10.56 8.14
C ASN A 26 -31.93 -10.96 6.78
N LEU A 27 -31.15 -11.36 5.78
CA LEU A 27 -31.72 -11.62 4.44
C LEU A 27 -32.24 -13.04 4.18
N ASP A 28 -31.97 -14.06 5.00
CA ASP A 28 -32.45 -15.42 4.72
C ASP A 28 -33.16 -16.08 5.91
N ARG A 29 -34.42 -15.69 6.13
CA ARG A 29 -35.37 -16.51 6.89
C ARG A 29 -36.62 -16.78 6.07
N LYS A 30 -36.59 -17.86 5.27
CA LYS A 30 -37.78 -18.52 4.77
C LYS A 30 -37.92 -19.89 5.41
N PRO A 31 -38.91 -20.13 6.30
CA PRO A 31 -39.16 -21.47 6.82
C PRO A 31 -39.99 -22.24 5.80
N THR A 32 -39.50 -23.38 5.35
CA THR A 32 -40.35 -24.36 4.65
C THR A 32 -40.22 -25.68 5.38
N ASN A 33 -41.22 -25.99 6.19
CA ASN A 33 -41.38 -27.25 6.91
C ASN A 33 -41.54 -28.43 5.93
N GLY A 34 -41.00 -29.61 6.28
CA GLY A 34 -41.48 -30.87 5.71
C GLY A 34 -40.45 -32.00 5.67
N SER A 35 -40.39 -32.79 6.75
CA SER A 35 -40.20 -34.26 6.78
C SER A 35 -39.03 -34.90 5.99
N GLU A 36 -38.04 -35.40 6.73
CA GLU A 36 -37.71 -36.83 6.91
C GLU A 36 -36.23 -37.04 7.24
N ARG A 37 -36.02 -37.88 8.25
CA ARG A 37 -34.77 -38.09 8.97
C ARG A 37 -33.90 -39.08 8.19
N ASN A 38 -32.97 -38.60 7.36
CA ASN A 38 -31.88 -39.41 6.83
C ASN A 38 -30.63 -39.19 7.69
N ALA A 39 -30.26 -40.21 8.47
CA ALA A 39 -29.15 -40.15 9.42
C ALA A 39 -27.76 -40.45 8.79
N ASP A 40 -27.69 -40.72 7.48
CA ASP A 40 -26.48 -41.28 6.85
C ASP A 40 -25.74 -40.33 5.88
N SER A 41 -26.15 -39.07 5.73
CA SER A 41 -25.42 -38.05 4.92
C SER A 41 -24.70 -36.96 5.73
N LEU A 42 -24.79 -37.02 7.06
CA LEU A 42 -24.37 -35.94 7.96
C LEU A 42 -22.85 -35.82 8.16
N THR A 43 -22.06 -36.78 7.67
CA THR A 43 -20.62 -36.83 7.92
C THR A 43 -19.78 -36.09 6.88
N SER A 44 -20.26 -35.96 5.64
CA SER A 44 -19.53 -35.28 4.56
C SER A 44 -19.62 -33.75 4.63
N ASN A 45 -20.79 -33.19 4.94
CA ASN A 45 -21.01 -31.74 5.00
C ASN A 45 -20.41 -31.09 6.25
N ARG A 46 -20.27 -31.84 7.35
CA ARG A 46 -19.66 -31.35 8.60
C ARG A 46 -18.21 -30.92 8.43
N THR A 47 -17.46 -31.64 7.60
CA THR A 47 -16.04 -31.35 7.37
C THR A 47 -15.85 -30.02 6.63
N ASP A 48 -16.75 -29.69 5.70
CA ASP A 48 -16.71 -28.44 4.92
C ASP A 48 -17.13 -27.24 5.77
N GLU A 49 -18.20 -27.35 6.56
CA GLU A 49 -18.61 -26.31 7.52
C GLU A 49 -17.50 -26.02 8.54
N GLN A 50 -16.83 -27.06 9.03
CA GLN A 50 -15.72 -26.91 9.97
C GLN A 50 -14.48 -26.27 9.33
N ALA A 51 -14.21 -26.54 8.05
CA ALA A 51 -13.14 -25.88 7.29
C ALA A 51 -13.45 -24.39 7.06
N LEU A 52 -14.71 -24.05 6.72
CA LEU A 52 -15.18 -22.67 6.56
C LEU A 52 -15.06 -21.88 7.87
N LEU A 53 -15.49 -22.46 9.00
CA LEU A 53 -15.33 -21.84 10.31
C LEU A 53 -13.85 -21.65 10.69
N THR A 54 -12.99 -22.63 10.36
CA THR A 54 -11.54 -22.50 10.54
C THR A 54 -10.97 -21.36 9.70
N GLY A 55 -11.41 -21.22 8.45
CA GLY A 55 -11.02 -20.12 7.57
C GLY A 55 -11.47 -18.76 8.11
N ILE A 56 -12.69 -18.66 8.64
CA ILE A 56 -13.19 -17.44 9.29
C ILE A 56 -12.31 -17.08 10.49
N LEU A 57 -12.01 -18.04 11.37
CA LEU A 57 -11.18 -17.80 12.55
C LEU A 57 -9.75 -17.39 12.17
N GLN A 58 -9.13 -18.06 11.20
CA GLN A 58 -7.80 -17.70 10.71
C GLN A 58 -7.78 -16.30 10.10
N ARG A 59 -8.74 -15.97 9.24
CA ARG A 59 -8.82 -14.65 8.63
C ARG A 59 -9.10 -13.56 9.68
N THR A 60 -9.93 -13.87 10.67
CA THR A 60 -10.19 -12.96 11.79
C THR A 60 -8.93 -12.73 12.61
N ALA A 61 -8.19 -13.79 12.95
CA ALA A 61 -6.94 -13.70 13.70
C ALA A 61 -5.86 -12.89 12.96
N LEU A 62 -5.80 -12.97 11.62
CA LEU A 62 -4.88 -12.17 10.81
C LEU A 62 -5.29 -10.69 10.68
N ASN A 63 -6.59 -10.38 10.78
CA ASN A 63 -7.12 -9.03 10.57
C ASN A 63 -7.27 -8.23 11.88
N ILE A 64 -7.31 -8.91 13.03
CA ILE A 64 -7.33 -8.24 14.32
C ILE A 64 -5.95 -7.65 14.60
N ILE A 65 -5.93 -6.37 15.00
CA ILE A 65 -4.70 -5.67 15.39
C ILE A 65 -4.42 -5.99 16.87
N ASP A 66 -3.27 -6.61 17.14
CA ASP A 66 -2.75 -6.73 18.50
C ASP A 66 -2.14 -5.40 18.94
N VAL A 67 -2.88 -4.66 19.76
CA VAL A 67 -2.45 -3.37 20.32
C VAL A 67 -1.34 -3.50 21.37
N SER A 68 -1.06 -4.72 21.84
CA SER A 68 -0.01 -5.02 22.85
C SER A 68 1.32 -5.49 22.25
N ALA A 69 1.39 -5.66 20.93
CA ALA A 69 2.55 -6.23 20.25
C ALA A 69 3.86 -5.39 20.35
N VAL A 70 3.80 -4.18 20.91
CA VAL A 70 4.96 -3.30 21.10
C VAL A 70 5.98 -3.89 22.08
N ASP A 71 5.53 -4.66 23.07
CA ASP A 71 6.37 -5.25 24.12
C ASP A 71 6.63 -6.76 23.93
N SER A 72 6.09 -7.37 22.86
CA SER A 72 6.40 -8.78 22.56
C SER A 72 7.91 -8.91 22.43
N GLN A 73 8.51 -9.73 23.31
CA GLN A 73 9.92 -10.07 23.23
C GLN A 73 10.23 -10.44 21.79
N GLY A 74 11.04 -9.61 21.15
CA GLY A 74 11.53 -9.87 19.81
C GLY A 74 12.27 -11.21 19.78
N MET A 75 12.66 -11.58 18.58
CA MET A 75 13.51 -12.73 18.32
C MET A 75 14.66 -12.83 19.33
N GLU A 76 14.90 -14.02 19.89
CA GLU A 76 15.98 -14.17 20.86
C GLU A 76 17.35 -13.91 20.20
N GLN A 77 18.30 -13.39 20.98
CA GLN A 77 19.62 -12.99 20.45
C GLN A 77 20.32 -14.14 19.70
N HIS A 78 20.23 -15.36 20.23
CA HIS A 78 20.88 -16.53 19.64
C HIS A 78 20.23 -16.93 18.31
N GLU A 79 18.89 -16.94 18.25
CA GLU A 79 18.16 -17.18 17.01
C GLU A 79 18.53 -16.11 15.96
N TYR A 80 18.65 -14.85 16.37
CA TYR A 80 18.96 -13.74 15.46
C TYR A 80 20.34 -13.94 14.83
N MET A 81 21.34 -14.30 15.65
CA MET A 81 22.70 -14.57 15.20
C MET A 81 22.76 -15.74 14.23
N ASP A 82 21.99 -16.80 14.48
CA ASP A 82 21.90 -17.97 13.60
C ASP A 82 21.22 -17.62 12.27
N LYS A 83 20.13 -16.85 12.27
CA LYS A 83 19.50 -16.36 11.03
C LYS A 83 20.43 -15.42 10.25
N ALA A 84 21.13 -14.52 10.92
CA ALA A 84 22.10 -13.63 10.27
C ALA A 84 23.22 -14.42 9.58
N ARG A 85 23.75 -15.44 10.24
CA ARG A 85 24.72 -16.36 9.64
C ARG A 85 24.12 -17.11 8.45
N GLN A 86 22.91 -17.66 8.60
CA GLN A 86 22.23 -18.40 7.55
C GLN A 86 22.00 -17.53 6.30
N TYR A 87 21.53 -16.30 6.47
CA TYR A 87 21.33 -15.36 5.37
C TYR A 87 22.64 -14.93 4.73
N SER A 88 23.69 -14.70 5.52
CA SER A 88 25.02 -14.37 4.99
C SER A 88 25.57 -15.49 4.11
N THR A 89 25.45 -16.75 4.55
CA THR A 89 25.89 -17.90 3.75
C THR A 89 25.05 -18.07 2.48
N LYS A 90 23.72 -17.95 2.57
CA LYS A 90 22.84 -18.00 1.39
C LYS A 90 23.16 -16.88 0.40
N LEU A 91 23.40 -15.67 0.89
CA LEU A 91 23.76 -14.51 0.09
C LEU A 91 25.12 -14.70 -0.59
N GLU A 92 26.11 -15.28 0.09
CA GLU A 92 27.41 -15.55 -0.51
C GLU A 92 27.29 -16.51 -1.70
N VAL A 93 26.53 -17.59 -1.55
CA VAL A 93 26.26 -18.55 -2.65
C VAL A 93 25.57 -17.85 -3.82
N LEU A 94 24.54 -17.05 -3.55
CA LEU A 94 23.83 -16.27 -4.55
C LEU A 94 24.73 -15.22 -5.22
N SER A 95 25.64 -14.59 -4.48
CA SER A 95 26.54 -13.55 -4.99
C SER A 95 27.54 -14.07 -6.02
N ARG A 96 27.79 -15.39 -6.03
CA ARG A 96 28.66 -16.07 -7.01
C ARG A 96 27.91 -16.44 -8.29
N THR A 97 26.60 -16.68 -8.21
CA THR A 97 25.76 -17.03 -9.36
C THR A 97 25.14 -15.80 -10.03
N LEU A 98 24.86 -14.76 -9.25
CA LEU A 98 24.45 -13.45 -9.74
C LEU A 98 25.68 -12.65 -10.17
N SER A 99 25.66 -12.13 -11.39
CA SER A 99 26.66 -11.15 -11.81
C SER A 99 26.56 -9.92 -10.90
N GLN A 100 27.61 -9.69 -10.09
CA GLN A 100 27.72 -8.49 -9.27
C GLN A 100 27.79 -7.26 -10.19
N LYS A 101 26.65 -6.59 -10.37
CA LYS A 101 26.62 -5.34 -11.11
C LYS A 101 27.32 -4.28 -10.27
N LYS A 102 28.52 -3.90 -10.68
CA LYS A 102 29.12 -2.63 -10.23
C LYS A 102 28.11 -1.51 -10.49
N PRO A 103 28.08 -0.45 -9.66
CA PRO A 103 27.29 0.73 -9.96
C PRO A 103 27.55 1.15 -11.40
N VAL A 104 26.47 1.33 -12.16
CA VAL A 104 26.58 1.73 -13.56
C VAL A 104 27.27 3.09 -13.61
N PRO A 105 28.32 3.27 -14.43
CA PRO A 105 28.96 4.57 -14.56
C PRO A 105 27.97 5.60 -15.12
N LEU A 106 28.22 6.89 -14.83
CA LEU A 106 27.42 7.95 -15.43
C LEU A 106 27.47 7.86 -16.97
N PRO A 107 26.33 8.09 -17.66
CA PRO A 107 26.30 8.05 -19.11
C PRO A 107 27.17 9.17 -19.69
N SER A 108 27.93 8.86 -20.73
CA SER A 108 28.65 9.89 -21.49
C SER A 108 27.65 10.71 -22.31
N LEU A 109 27.51 12.00 -21.97
CA LEU A 109 26.56 12.90 -22.63
C LEU A 109 27.12 13.51 -23.92
N THR A 110 28.45 13.64 -24.04
CA THR A 110 29.13 14.22 -25.20
C THR A 110 30.59 13.74 -25.27
N SER A 111 31.13 13.64 -26.48
CA SER A 111 32.56 13.41 -26.72
C SER A 111 33.37 14.70 -26.80
N GLN A 112 32.71 15.87 -26.85
CA GLN A 112 33.35 17.20 -26.98
C GLN A 112 32.86 18.17 -25.89
N PRO A 113 33.29 17.98 -24.62
CA PRO A 113 32.78 18.77 -23.49
C PRO A 113 33.08 20.26 -23.64
N HIS A 114 34.26 20.63 -24.15
CA HIS A 114 34.62 22.03 -24.35
C HIS A 114 33.72 22.74 -25.36
N GLN A 115 33.30 22.05 -26.43
CA GLN A 115 32.41 22.62 -27.43
C GLN A 115 31.00 22.82 -26.85
N VAL A 116 30.47 21.83 -26.14
CA VAL A 116 29.13 21.92 -25.53
C VAL A 116 29.06 23.03 -24.49
N LEU A 117 30.10 23.19 -23.67
CA LEU A 117 30.15 24.24 -22.66
C LEU A 117 30.37 25.65 -23.24
N ALA A 118 30.92 25.76 -24.45
CA ALA A 118 31.10 27.02 -25.17
C ALA A 118 29.92 27.35 -26.10
N ALA A 119 28.92 26.48 -26.20
CA ALA A 119 27.73 26.71 -26.99
C ALA A 119 26.88 27.85 -26.40
N ASP A 120 25.95 28.36 -27.21
CA ASP A 120 25.03 29.41 -26.79
C ASP A 120 24.25 29.00 -25.54
N LEU A 121 24.15 29.93 -24.60
CA LEU A 121 23.41 29.73 -23.35
C LEU A 121 21.90 29.63 -23.62
N VAL A 122 21.18 29.08 -22.64
CA VAL A 122 19.72 29.10 -22.65
C VAL A 122 19.22 30.56 -22.74
N PRO A 123 18.33 30.89 -23.70
CA PRO A 123 17.81 32.25 -23.84
C PRO A 123 17.19 32.76 -22.53
N TYR A 124 17.47 34.01 -22.18
CA TYR A 124 16.95 34.60 -20.95
C TYR A 124 15.41 34.66 -20.91
N ALA A 125 14.77 34.77 -22.09
CA ALA A 125 13.32 34.75 -22.22
C ALA A 125 12.70 33.45 -21.66
N ASP A 126 13.33 32.31 -21.91
CA ASP A 126 12.87 30.99 -21.43
C ASP A 126 12.97 30.92 -19.90
N VAL A 127 14.08 31.41 -19.33
CA VAL A 127 14.29 31.46 -17.88
C VAL A 127 13.24 32.34 -17.21
N GLN A 128 12.93 33.50 -17.80
CA GLN A 128 11.87 34.40 -17.30
C GLN A 128 10.48 33.77 -17.39
N GLN A 129 10.18 33.09 -18.51
CA GLN A 129 8.92 32.40 -18.69
C GLN A 129 8.73 31.28 -17.65
N VAL A 130 9.74 30.43 -17.44
CA VAL A 130 9.69 29.36 -16.43
C VAL A 130 9.54 29.94 -15.03
N SER A 131 10.26 31.02 -14.71
CA SER A 131 10.15 31.71 -13.41
C SER A 131 8.73 32.22 -13.16
N LYS A 132 8.09 32.81 -14.19
CA LYS A 132 6.70 33.27 -14.10
C LYS A 132 5.72 32.11 -13.89
N ILE A 133 5.91 31.00 -14.61
CA ILE A 133 5.08 29.80 -14.45
C ILE A 133 5.21 29.24 -13.03
N ALA A 134 6.44 29.15 -12.50
CA ALA A 134 6.69 28.69 -11.15
C ALA A 134 6.03 29.58 -10.08
N ALA A 135 6.13 30.90 -10.23
CA ALA A 135 5.48 31.86 -9.33
C ALA A 135 3.95 31.75 -9.37
N TYR A 136 3.38 31.52 -10.56
CA TYR A 136 1.95 31.30 -10.73
C TYR A 136 1.49 30.00 -10.06
N ALA A 137 2.22 28.90 -10.27
CA ALA A 137 1.93 27.63 -9.61
C ALA A 137 2.02 27.75 -8.08
N TYR A 138 3.05 28.43 -7.56
CA TYR A 138 3.17 28.72 -6.13
C TYR A 138 1.99 29.53 -5.58
N SER A 139 1.53 30.53 -6.34
CA SER A 139 0.35 31.32 -5.97
C SER A 139 -0.92 30.47 -5.93
N ALA A 140 -1.08 29.51 -6.85
CA ALA A 140 -2.23 28.60 -6.85
C ALA A 140 -2.25 27.67 -5.62
N ILE A 141 -1.08 27.24 -5.13
CA ILE A 141 -0.98 26.41 -3.91
C ILE A 141 -1.57 27.12 -2.69
N SER A 142 -1.49 28.46 -2.62
CA SER A 142 -2.09 29.23 -1.52
C SER A 142 -3.63 29.13 -1.46
N GLN A 143 -4.27 28.69 -2.54
CA GLN A 143 -5.71 28.45 -2.59
C GLN A 143 -6.09 27.08 -2.02
N ILE A 144 -5.12 26.19 -1.73
CA ILE A 144 -5.35 24.94 -1.03
C ILE A 144 -5.51 25.26 0.45
N LYS A 145 -6.72 25.68 0.81
CA LYS A 145 -7.12 26.02 2.18
C LYS A 145 -8.59 25.67 2.38
N VAL A 146 -8.98 25.51 3.64
CA VAL A 146 -10.40 25.36 4.00
C VAL A 146 -10.99 26.75 4.18
N ASP A 147 -12.00 27.09 3.38
CA ASP A 147 -12.79 28.29 3.59
C ASP A 147 -13.76 28.08 4.76
N ALA A 148 -13.53 28.76 5.88
CA ALA A 148 -14.40 28.69 7.04
C ALA A 148 -15.80 29.22 6.70
N LYS A 149 -16.83 28.38 6.87
CA LYS A 149 -18.24 28.76 6.66
C LYS A 149 -18.98 29.02 7.97
N GLU A 150 -18.66 28.27 9.00
CA GLU A 150 -19.32 28.30 10.31
C GLU A 150 -18.28 28.08 11.42
N GLU A 151 -18.61 28.49 12.64
CA GLU A 151 -17.78 28.21 13.81
C GLU A 151 -17.88 26.73 14.19
N LEU A 152 -16.74 26.04 14.23
CA LEU A 152 -16.68 24.64 14.66
C LEU A 152 -16.78 24.47 16.17
N VAL A 153 -16.61 25.55 16.93
CA VAL A 153 -16.62 25.56 18.39
C VAL A 153 -17.48 26.74 18.84
N VAL A 154 -18.54 26.46 19.59
CA VAL A 154 -19.38 27.48 20.21
C VAL A 154 -19.20 27.42 21.71
N GLN A 155 -18.98 28.58 22.35
CA GLN A 155 -18.90 28.65 23.79
C GLN A 155 -20.28 28.90 24.39
N PHE A 156 -20.75 27.94 25.17
CA PHE A 156 -21.98 28.11 25.94
C PHE A 156 -21.67 28.90 27.21
N ALA A 157 -22.19 30.12 27.29
CA ALA A 157 -22.26 30.87 28.53
C ALA A 157 -23.60 30.61 29.21
N ILE A 158 -23.58 30.41 30.54
CA ILE A 158 -24.79 30.30 31.36
C ILE A 158 -25.20 31.74 31.73
N PRO A 159 -26.49 32.12 31.58
CA PRO A 159 -26.98 33.47 31.87
C PRO A 159 -26.86 33.87 33.35
#